data_AF-A0A7J6RRY5-F1
#
_entry.id   AF-A0A7J6RRY5-F1
#
_cell.length_a   1.000
_cell.length_b   1.000
_cell.length_c   1.000
_cell.angle_alpha   90.00
_cell.angle_beta   90.00
_cell.angle_gamma   90.00
#
_symmetry.space_group_name_H-M   'P 1'
#
loop_
_entity.id
_entity.type
_entity.pdbx_description
1 polymer ?
#
loop_
_entity_poly.entity_id
_entity_poly.type
_entity_poly.pdbx_seq_one_letter_code
_entity_poly.pdbx_strand_id
1 'polypeptide(L)'
;MATRKMPGLRKRACAEPEAKKMLPLYEAWLKGLEEGVPVRNLLDVDKLMETFGSRVMATDPLLCVLITAKPILVMANVRPEDVKSGNDYTEALQRHVAQKCTRGVELVVASSILEEETSSLGDADFLAEYLDSYGLTEPRLPRMMDSVKTLLGVSHYYTLGSNEARAWFIQKGEKAPAAARYIHSDFE
;
A
#
# COMPACT_ATOMS: atom_id res chain seq x y z
N MET A 1 -18.44 12.69 -7.64
CA MET A 1 -17.60 12.38 -8.84
C MET A 1 -17.93 11.01 -9.42
N ALA A 2 -18.03 9.96 -8.60
CA ALA A 2 -18.38 8.60 -9.05
C ALA A 2 -19.80 8.49 -9.65
N THR A 3 -20.82 9.09 -9.02
CA THR A 3 -22.21 9.11 -9.50
C THR A 3 -22.37 9.74 -10.90
N ARG A 4 -21.52 10.71 -11.25
CA ARG A 4 -21.51 11.35 -12.58
C ARG A 4 -21.04 10.40 -13.70
N LYS A 5 -20.20 9.41 -13.39
CA LYS A 5 -19.69 8.43 -14.37
C LYS A 5 -20.65 7.26 -14.60
N MET A 6 -21.57 6.99 -13.67
CA MET A 6 -22.48 5.85 -13.73
C MET A 6 -23.37 5.77 -14.98
N PRO A 7 -23.97 6.85 -15.48
CA PRO A 7 -24.78 6.77 -16.69
C PRO A 7 -23.98 6.25 -17.90
N GLY A 8 -22.72 6.69 -18.03
CA GLY A 8 -21.82 6.22 -19.08
C GLY A 8 -21.41 4.75 -18.91
N LEU A 9 -21.13 4.33 -17.66
CA LEU A 9 -20.78 2.94 -17.35
C LEU A 9 -21.96 1.98 -17.58
N ARG A 10 -23.18 2.38 -17.23
CA ARG A 10 -24.42 1.63 -17.53
C ARG A 10 -24.64 1.49 -19.04
N LYS A 11 -24.43 2.58 -19.81
CA LYS A 11 -24.52 2.53 -21.27
C LYS A 11 -23.52 1.55 -21.88
N ARG A 12 -22.27 1.55 -21.39
CA ARG A 12 -21.24 0.59 -21.82
C ARG A 12 -21.60 -0.85 -21.47
N ALA A 13 -22.14 -1.09 -20.27
CA ALA A 13 -22.57 -2.42 -19.83
C ALA A 13 -23.67 -3.06 -20.71
N CYS A 14 -24.45 -2.27 -21.46
CA CYS A 14 -25.39 -2.80 -22.44
C CYS A 14 -24.70 -3.39 -23.68
N ALA A 15 -23.50 -2.90 -24.04
CA ALA A 15 -22.79 -3.28 -25.27
C ALA A 15 -21.56 -4.18 -25.01
N GLU A 16 -20.87 -3.99 -23.89
CA GLU A 16 -19.61 -4.66 -23.56
C GLU A 16 -19.81 -5.72 -22.45
N PRO A 17 -19.50 -7.01 -22.71
CA PRO A 17 -19.67 -8.07 -21.72
C PRO A 17 -18.85 -7.86 -20.43
N GLU A 18 -17.64 -7.31 -20.53
CA GLU A 18 -16.80 -7.01 -19.36
C GLU A 18 -17.42 -5.90 -18.50
N ALA A 19 -17.90 -4.81 -19.12
CA ALA A 19 -18.58 -3.73 -18.41
C ALA A 19 -19.86 -4.22 -17.70
N LYS A 20 -20.56 -5.22 -18.28
CA LYS A 20 -21.71 -5.87 -17.64
C LYS A 20 -21.32 -6.62 -16.37
N LYS A 21 -20.14 -7.27 -16.34
CA LYS A 21 -19.62 -7.95 -15.14
C LYS A 21 -19.12 -6.96 -14.07
N MET A 22 -18.59 -5.80 -14.48
CA MET A 22 -18.12 -4.76 -13.55
C MET A 22 -19.25 -3.94 -12.91
N LEU A 23 -20.37 -3.78 -13.62
CA LEU A 23 -21.47 -2.91 -13.17
C LEU A 23 -21.98 -3.22 -11.74
N PRO A 24 -22.20 -4.49 -11.33
CA PRO A 24 -22.59 -4.81 -9.96
C PRO A 24 -21.56 -4.36 -8.92
N LEU A 25 -20.27 -4.41 -9.25
CA LEU A 25 -19.20 -3.95 -8.36
C LEU A 25 -19.23 -2.42 -8.21
N TYR A 26 -19.42 -1.69 -9.30
CA TYR A 26 -19.57 -0.23 -9.26
C TYR A 26 -20.76 0.20 -8.40
N GLU A 27 -21.89 -0.50 -8.51
CA GLU A 27 -23.09 -0.22 -7.73
C GLU A 27 -22.86 -0.52 -6.24
N ALA A 28 -22.19 -1.63 -5.92
CA ALA A 28 -21.80 -1.96 -4.54
C ALA A 28 -20.85 -0.91 -3.95
N TRP A 29 -19.86 -0.45 -4.70
CA TRP A 29 -18.91 0.57 -4.25
C TRP A 29 -19.59 1.92 -4.00
N LEU A 30 -20.52 2.31 -4.86
CA LEU A 30 -21.28 3.56 -4.68
C LEU A 30 -22.16 3.51 -3.45
N LYS A 31 -22.88 2.40 -3.24
CA LYS A 31 -23.69 2.20 -2.05
C LYS A 31 -22.82 2.30 -0.78
N GLY A 32 -21.66 1.64 -0.78
CA GLY A 32 -20.72 1.73 0.33
C GLY A 32 -20.22 3.16 0.58
N LEU A 33 -19.93 3.92 -0.49
CA LEU A 33 -19.54 5.33 -0.38
C LEU A 33 -20.65 6.21 0.23
N GLU A 34 -21.92 5.94 -0.09
CA GLU A 34 -23.07 6.63 0.51
C GLU A 34 -23.20 6.31 2.02
N GLU A 35 -22.80 5.12 2.43
CA GLU A 35 -22.74 4.67 3.83
C GLU A 35 -21.45 5.07 4.56
N GLY A 36 -20.54 5.80 3.90
CA GLY A 36 -19.26 6.24 4.45
C GLY A 36 -18.19 5.14 4.53
N VAL A 37 -18.40 4.01 3.86
CA VAL A 37 -17.42 2.92 3.75
C VAL A 37 -16.46 3.22 2.59
N PRO A 38 -15.14 3.30 2.83
CA PRO A 38 -14.18 3.53 1.76
C PRO A 38 -14.10 2.32 0.83
N VAL A 39 -13.95 2.57 -0.47
CA VAL A 39 -13.98 1.51 -1.49
C VAL A 39 -12.92 0.44 -1.25
N ARG A 40 -11.74 0.78 -0.71
CA ARG A 40 -10.69 -0.20 -0.34
C ARG A 40 -11.19 -1.36 0.53
N ASN A 41 -12.18 -1.14 1.38
CA ASN A 41 -12.76 -2.18 2.24
C ASN A 41 -13.63 -3.18 1.47
N LEU A 42 -14.15 -2.74 0.33
CA LEU A 42 -15.06 -3.48 -0.55
C LEU A 42 -14.30 -4.10 -1.74
N LEU A 43 -13.01 -3.79 -1.90
CA LEU A 43 -12.19 -4.34 -2.96
C LEU A 43 -11.70 -5.73 -2.59
N ASP A 44 -12.03 -6.68 -3.45
CA ASP A 44 -11.36 -7.97 -3.50
C ASP A 44 -10.38 -7.97 -4.66
N VAL A 45 -9.14 -7.53 -4.37
CA VAL A 45 -8.11 -7.30 -5.37
C VAL A 45 -7.76 -8.58 -6.13
N ASP A 46 -7.62 -9.70 -5.42
CA ASP A 46 -7.27 -10.99 -6.01
C ASP A 46 -8.35 -11.46 -6.99
N LYS A 47 -9.62 -11.40 -6.56
CA LYS A 47 -10.76 -11.77 -7.40
C LYS A 47 -10.94 -10.84 -8.59
N LEU A 48 -10.69 -9.54 -8.41
CA LEU A 48 -10.71 -8.57 -9.51
C LEU A 48 -9.64 -8.90 -10.55
N MET A 49 -8.41 -9.19 -10.11
CA MET A 49 -7.32 -9.55 -11.02
C MET A 49 -7.55 -10.90 -11.71
N GLU A 50 -8.15 -11.88 -11.02
CA GLU A 50 -8.53 -13.16 -11.61
C GLU A 50 -9.62 -12.98 -12.68
N THR A 51 -10.61 -12.11 -12.42
CA THR A 51 -11.77 -11.94 -13.30
C THR A 51 -11.49 -11.02 -14.50
N PHE A 52 -10.71 -9.96 -14.31
CA PHE A 52 -10.52 -8.86 -15.29
C PHE A 52 -9.05 -8.68 -15.71
N GLY A 53 -8.15 -9.53 -15.21
CA GLY A 53 -6.71 -9.43 -15.44
C GLY A 53 -6.01 -8.44 -14.50
N SER A 54 -4.70 -8.59 -14.39
CA SER A 54 -3.85 -7.80 -13.48
C SER A 54 -3.87 -6.29 -13.75
N ARG A 55 -4.20 -5.87 -14.97
CA ARG A 55 -4.21 -4.46 -15.38
C ARG A 55 -5.46 -3.70 -14.95
N VAL A 56 -6.51 -4.38 -14.47
CA VAL A 56 -7.79 -3.75 -14.13
C VAL A 56 -7.64 -2.59 -13.14
N MET A 57 -6.72 -2.71 -12.17
CA MET A 57 -6.47 -1.66 -11.17
C MET A 57 -5.92 -0.37 -11.76
N ALA A 58 -5.24 -0.45 -12.92
CA ALA A 58 -4.60 0.69 -13.58
C ALA A 58 -5.40 1.22 -14.78
N THR A 59 -6.31 0.42 -15.34
CA THR A 59 -7.07 0.77 -16.55
C THR A 59 -8.54 1.06 -16.27
N ASP A 60 -9.08 0.62 -15.14
CA ASP A 60 -10.50 0.78 -14.85
C ASP A 60 -10.88 2.26 -14.66
N PRO A 61 -11.90 2.75 -15.38
CA PRO A 61 -12.26 4.17 -15.42
C PRO A 61 -12.81 4.73 -14.11
N LEU A 62 -13.22 3.87 -13.18
CA LEU A 62 -13.74 4.25 -11.88
C LEU A 62 -12.71 4.04 -10.76
N LEU A 63 -12.03 2.89 -10.70
CA LEU A 63 -10.98 2.61 -9.71
C LEU A 63 -9.85 3.64 -9.77
N CYS A 64 -9.39 4.01 -10.97
CA CYS A 64 -8.28 4.96 -11.13
C CYS A 64 -8.57 6.36 -10.56
N VAL A 65 -9.85 6.75 -10.47
CA VAL A 65 -10.26 8.08 -9.98
C VAL A 65 -10.73 8.06 -8.52
N LEU A 66 -10.98 6.88 -7.94
CA LEU A 66 -11.46 6.77 -6.56
C LEU A 66 -10.29 6.82 -5.58
N ILE A 67 -10.16 7.92 -4.86
CA ILE A 67 -9.14 8.09 -3.82
C ILE A 67 -9.33 7.05 -2.70
N THR A 68 -10.57 6.74 -2.35
CA THR A 68 -10.93 5.77 -1.31
C THR A 68 -10.63 4.32 -1.70
N ALA A 69 -10.33 4.04 -2.97
CA ALA A 69 -9.88 2.73 -3.44
C ALA A 69 -8.38 2.50 -3.19
N LYS A 70 -7.58 3.57 -3.09
CA LYS A 70 -6.13 3.46 -2.89
C LYS A 70 -5.82 2.89 -1.50
N PRO A 71 -4.79 2.03 -1.35
CA PRO A 71 -4.30 1.60 -0.04
C PRO A 71 -3.75 2.78 0.76
N ILE A 72 -3.71 2.66 2.08
CA ILE A 72 -3.14 3.68 2.98
C ILE A 72 -2.19 3.09 4.00
N LEU A 73 -1.14 3.85 4.32
CA LEU A 73 -0.31 3.64 5.50
C LEU A 73 -0.70 4.67 6.55
N VAL A 74 -1.08 4.20 7.73
CA VAL A 74 -1.36 5.05 8.88
C VAL A 74 -0.11 5.12 9.74
N MET A 75 0.48 6.32 9.84
CA MET A 75 1.60 6.57 10.72
C MET A 75 1.09 7.20 12.01
N ALA A 76 1.14 6.45 13.11
CA ALA A 76 0.85 6.96 14.44
C ALA A 76 2.09 7.64 14.99
N ASN A 77 2.16 8.96 14.83
CA ASN A 77 3.27 9.76 15.32
C ASN A 77 3.18 9.93 16.85
N VAL A 78 4.19 9.47 17.56
CA VAL A 78 4.26 9.50 19.02
C VAL A 78 5.55 10.15 19.52
N ARG A 79 5.61 10.40 20.83
CA ARG A 79 6.84 10.83 21.47
C ARG A 79 7.88 9.69 21.47
N PRO A 80 9.18 10.02 21.54
CA PRO A 80 10.24 9.01 21.56
C PRO A 80 10.03 7.89 22.58
N GLU A 81 9.53 8.22 23.77
CA GLU A 81 9.34 7.28 24.87
C GLU A 81 8.23 6.25 24.59
N ASP A 82 7.26 6.62 23.76
CA ASP A 82 6.09 5.81 23.42
C ASP A 82 6.32 4.96 22.15
N VAL A 83 7.44 5.11 21.44
CA VAL A 83 7.65 4.49 20.11
C VAL A 83 7.63 2.94 20.16
N LYS A 84 8.01 2.36 21.30
CA LYS A 84 8.12 0.91 21.48
C LYS A 84 6.80 0.31 21.97
N SER A 85 6.22 0.89 23.01
CA SER A 85 5.02 0.37 23.68
C SER A 85 3.71 0.95 23.13
N GLY A 86 3.78 2.09 22.45
CA GLY A 86 2.61 2.93 22.21
C GLY A 86 2.11 3.60 23.48
N ASN A 87 0.95 4.22 23.34
CA ASN A 87 0.14 4.86 24.38
C ASN A 87 -1.36 4.65 24.12
N ASP A 88 -2.22 5.17 24.99
CA ASP A 88 -3.68 5.04 24.89
C ASP A 88 -4.25 5.48 23.53
N TYR A 89 -3.65 6.50 22.89
CA TYR A 89 -4.05 6.97 21.57
C TYR A 89 -3.68 5.98 20.47
N THR A 90 -2.49 5.38 20.54
CA THR A 90 -2.09 4.35 19.56
C THR A 90 -2.96 3.10 19.68
N GLU A 91 -3.36 2.73 20.90
CA GLU A 91 -4.25 1.58 21.11
C GLU A 91 -5.66 1.86 20.60
N ALA A 92 -6.19 3.06 20.89
CA ALA A 92 -7.47 3.51 20.34
C ALA A 92 -7.45 3.57 18.80
N LEU A 93 -6.34 4.02 18.21
CA LEU A 93 -6.16 4.06 16.76
C LEU A 93 -6.08 2.65 16.17
N GLN A 94 -5.34 1.72 16.78
CA GLN A 94 -5.29 0.32 16.37
C GLN A 94 -6.68 -0.32 16.40
N ARG A 95 -7.44 -0.10 17.47
CA ARG A 95 -8.84 -0.55 17.57
C ARG A 95 -9.71 0.06 16.47
N HIS A 96 -9.56 1.35 16.21
CA HIS A 96 -10.31 2.02 15.14
C HIS A 96 -9.98 1.43 13.76
N VAL A 97 -8.70 1.26 13.43
CA VAL A 97 -8.26 0.68 12.16
C VAL A 97 -8.75 -0.76 12.03
N ALA A 98 -8.60 -1.59 13.07
CA ALA A 98 -9.09 -2.98 13.04
C ALA A 98 -10.61 -3.08 12.83
N GLN A 99 -11.39 -2.13 13.36
CA GLN A 99 -12.85 -2.12 13.20
C GLN A 99 -13.31 -1.54 11.86
N LYS A 100 -12.64 -0.50 11.36
CA LYS A 100 -13.09 0.30 10.22
C LYS A 100 -12.36 -0.01 8.93
N CYS A 101 -11.24 -0.73 8.98
CA CYS A 101 -10.41 -1.03 7.83
C CYS A 101 -10.23 -2.53 7.71
N THR A 102 -10.96 -3.15 6.80
CA THR A 102 -10.92 -4.61 6.60
C THR A 102 -9.74 -5.03 5.73
N ARG A 103 -9.29 -4.18 4.79
CA ARG A 103 -8.20 -4.46 3.85
C ARG A 103 -7.50 -3.17 3.42
N GLY A 104 -6.26 -3.29 2.92
CA GLY A 104 -5.53 -2.20 2.28
C GLY A 104 -5.10 -1.08 3.23
N VAL A 105 -4.89 -1.40 4.50
CA VAL A 105 -4.42 -0.47 5.52
C VAL A 105 -3.32 -1.14 6.34
N GLU A 106 -2.17 -0.49 6.42
CA GLU A 106 -1.11 -0.83 7.37
C GLU A 106 -1.02 0.28 8.41
N LEU A 107 -0.65 -0.07 9.65
CA LEU A 107 -0.44 0.91 10.73
C LEU A 107 0.96 0.73 11.29
N VAL A 108 1.69 1.84 11.39
CA VAL A 108 3.02 1.88 12.01
C VAL A 108 3.04 2.96 13.08
N VAL A 109 3.52 2.58 14.27
CA VAL A 109 3.87 3.54 15.34
C VAL A 109 5.31 3.97 15.13
N ALA A 110 5.53 5.28 15.06
CA ALA A 110 6.83 5.88 14.82
C ALA A 110 6.93 7.24 15.52
N SER A 111 8.14 7.72 15.75
CA SER A 111 8.37 9.07 16.26
C SER A 111 9.16 9.87 15.25
N SER A 112 8.56 10.94 14.72
CA SER A 112 9.25 11.80 13.74
C SER A 112 10.54 12.40 14.29
N ILE A 113 10.61 12.65 15.60
CA ILE A 113 11.80 13.17 16.29
C ILE A 113 12.93 12.13 16.23
N LEU A 114 12.64 10.87 16.60
CA LEU A 114 13.62 9.79 16.51
C LEU A 114 14.11 9.58 15.08
N GLU A 115 13.22 9.59 14.09
CA GLU A 115 13.62 9.40 12.68
C GLU A 115 14.49 10.55 12.17
N GLU A 116 14.23 11.79 12.59
CA GLU A 116 15.04 12.96 12.24
C GLU A 116 16.45 12.86 12.88
N GLU A 117 16.52 12.58 14.18
CA GLU A 117 17.79 12.45 14.89
C GLU A 117 18.62 11.31 14.34
N THR A 118 18.04 10.11 14.18
CA THR A 118 18.73 8.93 13.62
C THR A 118 19.23 9.15 12.19
N SER A 119 18.51 9.92 11.37
CA SER A 119 18.96 10.24 10.00
C SER A 119 20.22 11.10 9.95
N SER A 120 20.51 11.82 11.04
CA SER A 120 21.69 12.69 11.18
C SER A 120 22.89 11.96 11.81
N LEU A 121 22.71 10.74 12.32
CA LEU A 121 23.78 9.95 12.92
C LEU A 121 24.52 9.18 11.82
N GLY A 122 25.79 9.52 11.61
CA GLY A 122 26.66 8.83 10.67
C GLY A 122 27.42 7.63 11.27
N ASP A 123 27.53 7.57 12.59
CA ASP A 123 28.24 6.51 13.31
C ASP A 123 27.26 5.38 13.68
N ALA A 124 27.55 4.17 13.22
CA ALA A 124 26.68 3.01 13.39
C ALA A 124 26.61 2.51 14.84
N ASP A 125 27.72 2.60 15.59
CA ASP A 125 27.75 2.17 16.99
C ASP A 125 26.95 3.14 17.85
N PHE A 126 27.12 4.45 17.60
CA PHE A 126 26.33 5.48 18.28
C PHE A 126 24.84 5.43 17.92
N LEU A 127 24.50 5.15 16.66
CA LEU A 127 23.11 4.94 16.24
C LEU A 127 22.48 3.76 17.00
N ALA A 128 23.21 2.65 17.13
CA ALA A 128 22.73 1.48 17.85
C ALA A 128 22.48 1.77 19.33
N GLU A 129 23.42 2.46 20.00
CA GLU A 129 23.27 2.87 21.41
C GLU A 129 22.08 3.83 21.60
N TYR A 130 21.93 4.81 20.70
CA TYR A 130 20.83 5.75 20.73
C TYR A 130 19.47 5.05 20.58
N LEU A 131 19.34 4.13 19.62
CA LEU A 131 18.11 3.35 19.43
C LEU A 131 17.82 2.43 20.63
N ASP A 132 18.85 1.80 21.20
CA ASP A 132 18.72 0.92 22.36
C ASP A 132 18.24 1.67 23.60
N SER A 133 18.59 2.96 23.74
CA SER A 133 18.06 3.82 24.81
C SER A 133 16.53 3.97 24.78
N TYR A 134 15.91 3.84 23.60
CA TYR A 134 14.45 3.77 23.39
C TYR A 134 13.94 2.33 23.21
N GLY A 135 14.81 1.34 23.42
CA GLY A 135 14.52 -0.08 23.30
C GLY A 135 14.22 -0.54 21.87
N LEU A 136 14.75 0.18 20.87
CA LEU A 136 14.64 -0.12 19.45
C LEU A 136 15.94 -0.77 18.93
N THR A 137 15.79 -1.71 18.00
CA THR A 137 16.93 -2.34 17.32
C THR A 137 17.23 -1.74 15.95
N GLU A 138 16.27 -0.99 15.41
CA GLU A 138 16.34 -0.34 14.10
C GLU A 138 15.38 0.86 14.05
N PRO A 139 15.64 1.84 13.18
CA PRO A 139 14.69 2.92 12.89
C PRO A 139 13.36 2.36 12.35
N ARG A 140 12.28 3.15 12.42
CA ARG A 140 10.97 2.71 11.93
C ARG A 140 10.80 2.93 10.44
N LEU A 141 11.55 3.82 9.82
CA LEU A 141 11.45 4.07 8.37
C LEU A 141 11.66 2.81 7.51
N PRO A 142 12.66 1.92 7.76
CA PRO A 142 12.77 0.63 7.06
C PRO A 142 11.51 -0.24 7.17
N ARG A 143 10.93 -0.36 8.37
CA ARG A 143 9.67 -1.10 8.59
C ARG A 143 8.49 -0.47 7.85
N MET A 144 8.46 0.86 7.75
CA MET A 144 7.47 1.56 6.93
C MET A 144 7.62 1.20 5.45
N MET A 145 8.84 1.10 4.93
CA MET A 145 9.07 0.69 3.54
C MET A 145 8.58 -0.74 3.29
N ASP A 146 8.76 -1.67 4.23
CA ASP A 146 8.20 -3.03 4.14
C ASP A 146 6.67 -3.04 4.13
N SER A 147 6.06 -2.19 4.94
CA SER A 147 4.60 -2.00 4.96
C SER A 147 4.09 -1.45 3.63
N VAL A 148 4.78 -0.47 3.05
CA VAL A 148 4.44 0.10 1.73
C VAL A 148 4.59 -0.96 0.63
N LYS A 149 5.67 -1.75 0.63
CA LYS A 149 5.85 -2.85 -0.33
C LYS A 149 4.71 -3.86 -0.24
N THR A 150 4.30 -4.19 0.99
CA THR A 150 3.15 -5.08 1.26
C THR A 150 1.85 -4.50 0.72
N LEU A 151 1.55 -3.23 1.01
CA LEU A 151 0.34 -2.53 0.53
C LEU A 151 0.27 -2.45 -1.00
N LEU A 152 1.40 -2.22 -1.66
CA LEU A 152 1.48 -2.09 -3.11
C LEU A 152 1.61 -3.44 -3.83
N GLY A 153 1.78 -4.54 -3.08
CA GLY A 153 1.99 -5.86 -3.68
C GLY A 153 3.29 -5.96 -4.48
N VAL A 154 4.32 -5.20 -4.11
CA VAL A 154 5.62 -5.18 -4.79
C VAL A 154 6.70 -5.90 -3.98
N SER A 155 7.69 -6.44 -4.67
CA SER A 155 8.92 -6.98 -4.09
C SER A 155 10.12 -6.34 -4.78
N HIS A 156 11.34 -6.71 -4.37
CA HIS A 156 12.54 -6.31 -5.08
C HIS A 156 13.58 -7.43 -5.11
N TYR A 157 14.49 -7.37 -6.08
CA TYR A 157 15.70 -8.18 -6.14
C TYR A 157 16.91 -7.30 -6.43
N TYR A 158 18.10 -7.85 -6.19
CA TYR A 158 19.35 -7.12 -6.40
C TYR A 158 20.12 -7.65 -7.60
N THR A 159 20.74 -6.74 -8.34
CA THR A 159 21.84 -7.04 -9.24
C THR A 159 23.12 -6.51 -8.62
N LEU A 160 24.11 -7.40 -8.48
CA LEU A 160 25.43 -7.08 -7.94
C LEU A 160 26.46 -7.20 -9.06
N GLY A 161 27.13 -6.11 -9.38
CA GLY A 161 28.29 -6.04 -10.27
C GLY A 161 29.49 -5.44 -9.55
N SER A 162 30.66 -5.48 -10.18
CA SER A 162 31.89 -4.90 -9.61
C SER A 162 31.77 -3.40 -9.33
N ASN A 163 30.93 -2.69 -10.09
CA ASN A 163 30.80 -1.25 -10.06
C ASN A 163 29.41 -0.76 -9.60
N GLU A 164 28.42 -1.65 -9.47
CA GLU A 164 27.04 -1.26 -9.17
C GLU A 164 26.34 -2.34 -8.33
N ALA A 165 25.68 -1.90 -7.27
CA ALA A 165 24.67 -2.69 -6.56
C ALA A 165 23.33 -1.96 -6.70
N ARG A 166 22.34 -2.62 -7.30
CA ARG A 166 21.04 -2.00 -7.60
C ARG A 166 19.87 -2.89 -7.20
N ALA A 167 18.86 -2.27 -6.58
CA ALA A 167 17.58 -2.89 -6.31
C ALA A 167 16.57 -2.61 -7.44
N TRP A 168 15.87 -3.65 -7.89
CA TRP A 168 14.83 -3.59 -8.92
C TRP A 168 13.49 -3.97 -8.31
N PHE A 169 12.50 -3.08 -8.38
CA PHE A 169 11.15 -3.35 -7.87
C PHE A 169 10.31 -4.09 -8.90
N ILE A 170 9.66 -5.18 -8.47
CA ILE A 170 8.84 -6.07 -9.30
C ILE A 170 7.47 -6.29 -8.64
N GLN A 171 6.51 -6.82 -9.40
CA GLN A 171 5.27 -7.27 -8.79
C GLN A 171 5.52 -8.55 -7.99
N LYS A 172 4.87 -8.69 -6.83
CA LYS A 172 5.02 -9.88 -5.99
C LYS A 172 4.52 -11.11 -6.75
N GLY A 173 5.35 -12.16 -6.81
CA GLY A 173 5.05 -13.40 -7.53
C GLY A 173 5.35 -13.36 -9.03
N GLU A 174 5.93 -12.26 -9.53
CA GLU A 174 6.39 -12.17 -10.91
C GLU A 174 7.51 -13.20 -11.19
N LYS A 175 7.45 -13.85 -12.36
CA LYS A 175 8.42 -14.88 -12.75
C LYS A 175 9.76 -14.24 -13.13
N ALA A 176 10.83 -15.03 -13.03
CA ALA A 176 12.18 -14.57 -13.31
C ALA A 176 12.36 -13.91 -14.69
N PRO A 177 11.79 -14.42 -15.80
CA PRO A 177 11.82 -13.69 -17.07
C PRO A 177 11.19 -12.31 -16.90
N ALA A 178 9.92 -12.25 -16.50
CA ALA A 178 9.16 -11.00 -16.45
C ALA A 178 9.77 -9.95 -15.51
N ALA A 179 10.51 -10.40 -14.49
CA ALA A 179 11.31 -9.56 -13.63
C ALA A 179 12.57 -8.99 -14.33
N ALA A 180 13.22 -9.75 -15.22
CA ALA A 180 14.41 -9.31 -15.94
C ALA A 180 14.13 -8.15 -16.91
N ARG A 181 12.89 -7.99 -17.41
CA ARG A 181 12.49 -6.86 -18.26
C ARG A 181 12.73 -5.49 -17.62
N TYR A 182 12.76 -5.45 -16.28
CA TYR A 182 13.03 -4.21 -15.54
C TYR A 182 14.49 -3.77 -15.70
N ILE A 183 15.43 -4.69 -15.94
CA ILE A 183 16.84 -4.37 -16.23
C ILE A 183 16.98 -3.87 -17.66
N HIS A 184 16.42 -4.60 -18.62
CA HIS A 184 16.43 -4.23 -20.03
C HIS A 184 15.25 -4.87 -20.75
N SER A 185 14.62 -4.16 -21.68
CA SER A 185 13.44 -4.61 -22.41
C SER A 185 13.67 -5.82 -23.33
N ASP A 186 14.93 -6.18 -23.57
CA ASP A 186 15.30 -7.37 -24.34
C ASP A 186 15.15 -8.67 -23.53
N PHE A 187 15.04 -8.56 -22.20
CA PHE A 187 14.66 -9.67 -21.33
C PHE A 187 13.13 -9.65 -21.15
N GLU A 188 12.48 -10.82 -21.32
CA GLU A 188 11.00 -10.98 -21.35
C GLU A 188 10.29 -10.95 -20.00
#